data_AF-A0A811YBM7-F1
#
_entry.id   AF-A0A811YBM7-F1
#
_cell.length_a   1.000
_cell.length_b   1.000
_cell.length_c   1.000
_cell.angle_alpha   90.00
_cell.angle_beta   90.00
_cell.angle_gamma   90.00
#
_symmetry.space_group_name_H-M   'P 1'
#
loop_
_entity.id
_entity.type
_entity.pdbx_description
1 polymer ?
#
loop_
_entity_poly.entity_id
_entity_poly.type
_entity_poly.pdbx_seq_one_letter_code
_entity_poly.pdbx_strand_id
1 'polypeptide(L)'
;MASAQGAEAGPGRGRGRGLGGGGGARARHPEVGGGGGGECAAGGRARGLPPGRAGPGPGARGPGERAGRGRAGPHLPALPGSLSRGVEWKSDERPHTDPDAAPCVPGRLVTLYEQSCPQGSMCIIFFKFDPRPVSKNAYRLILAANRDEFYHRPSKLADFWGNNNEVLSGLDMEEGKEGGTWLGISTRGKLAALTNYLQPRQDRDARGRGELVAHFLTTDMDSLSYLKKVSAEGHLYNGFNLIAADLSTEKGDVICYYGNRGEPEPVVLAPGTYGLSNALLETPWRKLCFGKQLFLEAVERSQALPKDILIAQLLNVLNNDEAQLPDPAIEDQGREYVQPFLSKYAAVCVRCPGYGTRTNTVILVDADGHVTFTERSMLDKDPSCWETSTHEFKLQS
;
A
#
# COMPACT_ATOMS: atom_id res chain seq x y z
N MET A 1 -55.04 47.78 -25.78
CA MET A 1 -55.73 46.47 -25.67
C MET A 1 -55.16 45.83 -24.41
N ALA A 2 -55.85 45.91 -23.26
CA ALA A 2 -56.95 45.02 -22.84
C ALA A 2 -56.42 43.61 -22.51
N SER A 3 -56.57 43.00 -21.31
CA SER A 3 -57.26 43.36 -20.04
C SER A 3 -56.63 42.52 -18.88
N ALA A 4 -56.50 43.00 -17.63
CA ALA A 4 -57.32 42.67 -16.42
C ALA A 4 -57.57 41.15 -16.14
N GLN A 5 -57.61 40.58 -14.92
CA GLN A 5 -57.60 41.00 -13.48
C GLN A 5 -57.10 39.80 -12.62
N GLY A 6 -56.58 39.97 -11.38
CA GLY A 6 -57.33 39.75 -10.10
C GLY A 6 -57.30 38.28 -9.61
N ALA A 7 -57.26 37.90 -8.31
CA ALA A 7 -57.32 38.65 -7.04
C ALA A 7 -56.74 37.83 -5.85
N GLU A 8 -56.64 38.46 -4.67
CA GLU A 8 -56.21 37.87 -3.37
C GLU A 8 -57.32 37.06 -2.66
N ALA A 9 -56.95 36.20 -1.69
CA ALA A 9 -57.64 36.06 -0.38
C ALA A 9 -56.87 35.17 0.62
N GLY A 10 -56.99 35.47 1.91
CA GLY A 10 -56.22 34.86 3.02
C GLY A 10 -56.91 33.71 3.81
N PRO A 11 -56.49 33.43 5.06
CA PRO A 11 -56.66 32.13 5.73
C PRO A 11 -57.95 31.97 6.57
N GLY A 12 -58.42 30.73 6.72
CA GLY A 12 -59.58 30.36 7.54
C GLY A 12 -59.28 29.41 8.72
N ARG A 13 -59.93 29.65 9.87
CA ARG A 13 -59.90 28.79 11.08
C ARG A 13 -61.25 28.07 11.29
N GLY A 14 -61.23 26.87 11.88
CA GLY A 14 -62.39 26.22 12.55
C GLY A 14 -62.17 24.70 12.69
N ARG A 15 -61.99 24.09 13.88
CA ARG A 15 -62.84 23.89 15.09
C ARG A 15 -63.91 22.77 14.97
N GLY A 16 -63.70 21.70 15.76
CA GLY A 16 -64.67 20.63 16.12
C GLY A 16 -63.91 19.36 16.56
N ARG A 17 -63.72 19.06 17.86
CA ARG A 17 -64.60 18.29 18.78
C ARG A 17 -64.97 16.90 18.25
N GLY A 18 -64.72 15.78 18.95
CA GLY A 18 -64.00 15.54 20.22
C GLY A 18 -64.27 14.13 20.81
N LEU A 19 -63.80 13.88 22.05
CA LEU A 19 -64.06 12.71 22.92
C LEU A 19 -63.40 11.36 22.50
N GLY A 20 -62.81 10.56 23.41
CA GLY A 20 -62.53 10.80 24.83
C GLY A 20 -61.94 9.57 25.58
N GLY A 21 -61.37 9.80 26.77
CA GLY A 21 -60.98 8.77 27.76
C GLY A 21 -59.70 7.98 27.44
N GLY A 22 -58.88 7.55 28.42
CA GLY A 22 -58.91 7.78 29.86
C GLY A 22 -58.00 6.78 30.60
N GLY A 23 -57.37 7.17 31.71
CA GLY A 23 -56.55 6.28 32.55
C GLY A 23 -55.13 6.79 32.75
N GLY A 24 -54.82 7.23 33.98
CA GLY A 24 -53.46 7.57 34.39
C GLY A 24 -53.06 6.79 35.65
N ALA A 25 -51.75 6.65 35.86
CA ALA A 25 -51.19 6.24 37.15
C ALA A 25 -49.86 6.98 37.39
N ARG A 26 -49.80 7.74 38.48
CA ARG A 26 -48.57 8.33 39.04
C ARG A 26 -48.24 7.61 40.34
N ALA A 27 -46.98 7.19 40.53
CA ALA A 27 -46.25 7.15 41.82
C ALA A 27 -44.91 6.42 41.62
N ARG A 28 -43.84 6.61 42.40
CA ARG A 28 -43.36 7.67 43.32
C ARG A 28 -41.85 7.38 43.55
N HIS A 29 -41.07 8.36 43.99
CA HIS A 29 -39.73 8.13 44.58
C HIS A 29 -39.83 7.27 45.87
N PRO A 30 -38.70 6.64 46.28
CA PRO A 30 -37.94 7.23 47.38
C PRO A 30 -36.41 7.28 47.15
N GLU A 31 -35.71 8.01 48.01
CA GLU A 31 -34.25 8.15 48.08
C GLU A 31 -33.64 7.40 49.29
N VAL A 32 -32.29 7.42 49.34
CA VAL A 32 -31.39 7.26 50.51
C VAL A 32 -31.04 5.83 50.98
N GLY A 33 -29.73 5.51 50.95
CA GLY A 33 -29.07 5.01 52.16
C GLY A 33 -28.04 3.87 52.08
N GLY A 34 -26.81 4.17 51.68
CA GLY A 34 -25.59 3.78 52.44
C GLY A 34 -24.99 2.36 52.38
N GLY A 35 -23.67 2.31 52.10
CA GLY A 35 -22.73 1.57 52.97
C GLY A 35 -22.01 0.33 52.42
N GLY A 36 -20.68 0.45 52.23
CA GLY A 36 -19.73 -0.67 52.06
C GLY A 36 -19.75 -1.34 50.68
N GLY A 37 -18.62 -1.79 50.12
CA GLY A 37 -17.24 -1.84 50.59
C GLY A 37 -16.55 -3.07 49.99
N GLY A 38 -15.54 -2.90 49.14
CA GLY A 38 -14.98 -4.02 48.37
C GLY A 38 -14.00 -3.59 47.27
N GLU A 39 -12.87 -3.01 47.65
CA GLU A 39 -11.75 -2.84 46.73
C GLU A 39 -11.06 -4.19 46.47
N CYS A 40 -10.67 -4.44 45.23
CA CYS A 40 -9.56 -5.35 44.91
C CYS A 40 -8.66 -4.68 43.87
N ALA A 41 -7.67 -3.96 44.37
CA ALA A 41 -6.64 -3.34 43.56
C ALA A 41 -5.44 -4.29 43.38
N ALA A 42 -4.96 -4.41 42.14
CA ALA A 42 -3.60 -4.82 41.83
C ALA A 42 -3.11 -3.95 40.65
N GLY A 43 -1.97 -3.24 40.71
CA GLY A 43 -0.97 -3.20 41.78
C GLY A 43 0.45 -3.32 41.26
N GLY A 44 0.80 -2.64 40.16
CA GLY A 44 2.12 -2.76 39.51
C GLY A 44 2.82 -1.40 39.37
N ARG A 45 3.49 -0.92 40.43
CA ARG A 45 4.40 0.23 40.35
C ARG A 45 5.85 -0.24 40.14
N ALA A 46 6.48 0.16 39.04
CA ALA A 46 7.93 0.25 38.95
C ALA A 46 8.37 1.70 39.25
N ARG A 47 9.56 1.86 39.86
CA ARG A 47 9.99 3.11 40.51
C ARG A 47 10.82 3.99 39.56
N GLY A 48 10.65 5.31 39.67
CA GLY A 48 11.58 6.28 39.08
C GLY A 48 12.88 6.41 39.88
N LEU A 49 13.93 6.87 39.22
CA LEU A 49 15.21 7.30 39.80
C LEU A 49 15.45 8.80 39.50
N PRO A 50 16.20 9.54 40.35
CA PRO A 50 16.30 11.00 40.29
C PRO A 50 17.35 11.53 39.29
N PRO A 51 17.32 12.84 38.94
CA PRO A 51 18.19 13.41 37.91
C PRO A 51 19.62 13.74 38.39
N GLY A 52 20.59 13.49 37.52
CA GLY A 52 22.00 13.90 37.69
C GLY A 52 22.32 15.27 37.08
N ARG A 53 23.30 15.98 37.65
CA ARG A 53 23.63 17.39 37.36
C ARG A 53 24.53 17.59 36.12
N ALA A 54 24.58 18.84 35.66
CA ALA A 54 25.32 19.29 34.48
C ALA A 54 26.77 19.74 34.74
N GLY A 55 27.62 19.55 33.72
CA GLY A 55 28.80 20.36 33.37
C GLY A 55 30.16 20.01 34.02
N PRO A 56 31.29 20.51 33.48
CA PRO A 56 31.46 21.30 32.24
C PRO A 56 32.46 20.69 31.21
N GLY A 57 32.53 21.28 30.00
CA GLY A 57 33.72 21.17 29.13
C GLY A 57 34.89 22.04 29.63
N PRO A 58 36.08 22.09 28.98
CA PRO A 58 36.19 22.44 27.54
C PRO A 58 37.35 21.72 26.79
N GLY A 59 37.61 22.11 25.52
CA GLY A 59 38.92 21.86 24.89
C GLY A 59 38.90 21.67 23.37
N ALA A 60 39.01 22.76 22.60
CA ALA A 60 39.20 22.68 21.15
C ALA A 60 40.66 22.43 20.75
N ARG A 61 40.89 21.74 19.62
CA ARG A 61 41.96 21.99 18.62
C ARG A 61 41.81 21.08 17.40
N GLY A 62 41.79 21.69 16.22
CA GLY A 62 42.02 21.02 14.94
C GLY A 62 43.51 21.06 14.53
N PRO A 63 43.83 21.03 13.23
CA PRO A 63 44.22 19.78 12.57
C PRO A 63 45.71 19.73 12.19
N GLY A 64 46.20 18.57 11.77
CA GLY A 64 47.56 18.40 11.28
C GLY A 64 47.70 17.28 10.25
N GLU A 65 47.91 17.65 8.99
CA GLU A 65 48.39 16.73 7.95
C GLU A 65 49.85 16.33 8.19
N ARG A 66 50.24 15.13 7.75
CA ARG A 66 51.51 14.91 7.02
C ARG A 66 51.58 13.54 6.35
N ALA A 67 52.06 13.54 5.11
CA ALA A 67 52.36 12.34 4.33
C ALA A 67 53.81 11.87 4.50
N GLY A 68 54.12 10.59 4.23
CA GLY A 68 55.50 10.14 4.07
C GLY A 68 55.75 8.62 4.08
N ARG A 69 56.00 8.06 2.87
CA ARG A 69 57.00 7.03 2.47
C ARG A 69 57.76 6.29 3.62
N GLY A 70 58.04 4.98 3.59
CA GLY A 70 57.86 3.91 2.60
C GLY A 70 59.08 2.95 2.53
N ARG A 71 58.87 1.71 2.03
CA ARG A 71 59.82 0.63 1.62
C ARG A 71 60.23 -0.52 2.57
N ALA A 72 60.30 -1.69 1.91
CA ALA A 72 61.15 -2.88 2.10
C ALA A 72 60.65 -4.07 2.96
N GLY A 73 60.53 -5.24 2.31
CA GLY A 73 60.40 -6.58 2.93
C GLY A 73 61.76 -7.23 3.24
N PRO A 74 61.88 -8.57 3.33
CA PRO A 74 61.84 -9.40 2.11
C PRO A 74 61.45 -10.92 2.21
N HIS A 75 61.45 -11.57 1.02
CA HIS A 75 61.73 -12.98 0.68
C HIS A 75 60.64 -14.10 0.62
N LEU A 76 60.68 -14.78 -0.54
CA LEU A 76 60.06 -16.06 -0.99
C LEU A 76 61.03 -17.25 -0.77
N PRO A 77 60.59 -18.50 -0.99
CA PRO A 77 60.98 -19.20 -2.24
C PRO A 77 59.84 -20.01 -2.90
N ALA A 78 60.11 -20.68 -4.04
CA ALA A 78 59.08 -21.23 -4.95
C ALA A 78 59.45 -22.55 -5.67
N LEU A 79 58.41 -23.32 -6.06
CA LEU A 79 58.33 -24.37 -7.12
C LEU A 79 59.18 -25.66 -7.00
N PRO A 80 58.72 -26.81 -7.57
CA PRO A 80 58.86 -27.13 -9.01
C PRO A 80 57.58 -27.72 -9.67
N GLY A 81 57.64 -28.09 -10.97
CA GLY A 81 56.54 -28.73 -11.72
C GLY A 81 56.99 -29.59 -12.91
N SER A 82 56.04 -30.14 -13.70
CA SER A 82 56.25 -30.89 -14.96
C SER A 82 54.95 -30.92 -15.81
N LEU A 83 54.96 -30.61 -17.12
CA LEU A 83 54.99 -31.53 -18.29
C LEU A 83 53.91 -32.64 -18.24
N SER A 84 53.08 -32.94 -19.26
CA SER A 84 52.88 -32.46 -20.65
C SER A 84 51.35 -32.57 -20.97
N ARG A 85 50.76 -32.63 -22.20
CA ARG A 85 51.17 -32.64 -23.63
C ARG A 85 49.93 -32.19 -24.46
N GLY A 86 50.07 -31.83 -25.74
CA GLY A 86 48.93 -31.56 -26.65
C GLY A 86 48.77 -32.63 -27.76
N VAL A 87 47.56 -32.76 -28.33
CA VAL A 87 47.26 -33.57 -29.52
C VAL A 87 46.17 -32.89 -30.37
N GLU A 88 46.39 -32.80 -31.68
CA GLU A 88 45.44 -32.26 -32.68
C GLU A 88 44.31 -33.26 -33.00
N TRP A 89 43.14 -32.75 -33.37
CA TRP A 89 42.08 -33.57 -33.98
C TRP A 89 42.26 -33.64 -35.50
N LYS A 90 42.44 -34.86 -36.03
CA LYS A 90 42.27 -35.17 -37.45
C LYS A 90 40.88 -35.74 -37.72
N SER A 91 40.41 -35.51 -38.93
CA SER A 91 39.14 -35.97 -39.49
C SER A 91 39.18 -37.43 -39.95
N ASP A 92 37.99 -37.92 -40.30
CA ASP A 92 37.66 -39.22 -40.93
C ASP A 92 37.75 -40.48 -40.06
N GLU A 93 36.58 -40.97 -39.64
CA GLU A 93 36.18 -42.36 -39.88
C GLU A 93 34.63 -42.49 -39.82
N ARG A 94 34.06 -43.33 -40.70
CA ARG A 94 32.60 -43.59 -40.76
C ARG A 94 32.26 -44.83 -39.93
N PRO A 95 31.23 -44.80 -39.05
CA PRO A 95 30.79 -46.01 -38.35
C PRO A 95 29.94 -46.92 -39.24
N HIS A 96 30.12 -48.22 -39.07
CA HIS A 96 29.27 -49.26 -39.66
C HIS A 96 27.85 -49.25 -39.05
N THR A 97 26.85 -49.59 -39.85
CA THR A 97 25.46 -49.78 -39.42
C THR A 97 25.19 -51.21 -38.97
N ASP A 98 24.75 -51.39 -37.72
CA ASP A 98 24.15 -52.61 -37.20
C ASP A 98 22.60 -52.51 -37.33
N PRO A 99 21.91 -53.42 -38.06
CA PRO A 99 20.52 -53.20 -38.45
C PRO A 99 19.44 -53.56 -37.41
N ASP A 100 19.75 -54.16 -36.26
CA ASP A 100 18.75 -54.66 -35.30
C ASP A 100 18.67 -53.89 -33.95
N ALA A 101 19.28 -52.70 -33.86
CA ALA A 101 19.15 -51.84 -32.67
C ALA A 101 17.85 -51.00 -32.71
N ALA A 102 16.87 -51.36 -31.87
CA ALA A 102 15.63 -50.61 -31.72
C ALA A 102 15.87 -49.13 -31.31
N PRO A 103 15.13 -48.16 -31.87
CA PRO A 103 15.39 -46.74 -31.61
C PRO A 103 15.06 -46.36 -30.17
N CYS A 104 16.10 -46.12 -29.38
CA CYS A 104 15.99 -45.51 -28.07
C CYS A 104 15.55 -44.05 -28.26
N VAL A 105 14.25 -43.78 -28.07
CA VAL A 105 13.68 -42.44 -28.24
C VAL A 105 14.38 -41.48 -27.27
N PRO A 106 15.00 -40.39 -27.74
CA PRO A 106 15.58 -39.40 -26.84
C PRO A 106 14.49 -38.88 -25.90
N GLY A 107 14.67 -39.13 -24.61
CA GLY A 107 13.73 -38.67 -23.59
C GLY A 107 13.52 -37.17 -23.76
N ARG A 108 12.25 -36.73 -23.79
CA ARG A 108 11.93 -35.31 -23.85
C ARG A 108 12.73 -34.61 -22.77
N LEU A 109 13.60 -33.68 -23.17
CA LEU A 109 14.11 -32.68 -22.25
C LEU A 109 12.86 -31.99 -21.70
N VAL A 110 12.53 -32.27 -20.44
CA VAL A 110 11.47 -31.55 -19.76
C VAL A 110 12.00 -30.15 -19.65
N THR A 111 11.51 -29.25 -20.52
CA THR A 111 11.73 -27.82 -20.40
C THR A 111 11.37 -27.49 -18.96
N LEU A 112 12.37 -27.05 -18.18
CA LEU A 112 12.13 -26.59 -16.83
C LEU A 112 11.08 -25.48 -16.97
N TYR A 113 9.87 -25.78 -16.48
CA TYR A 113 8.77 -24.84 -16.49
C TYR A 113 9.31 -23.57 -15.87
N GLU A 114 9.28 -22.45 -16.61
CA GLU A 114 9.44 -21.14 -15.98
C GLU A 114 8.40 -21.13 -14.87
N GLN A 115 8.87 -21.16 -13.61
CA GLN A 115 8.00 -21.20 -12.45
C GLN A 115 7.35 -19.82 -12.40
N SER A 116 6.20 -19.71 -13.08
CA SER A 116 5.43 -18.49 -13.18
C SER A 116 5.08 -18.03 -11.77
N CYS A 117 5.29 -16.74 -11.53
CA CYS A 117 5.07 -16.16 -10.22
C CYS A 117 3.64 -16.49 -9.74
N PRO A 118 3.43 -16.79 -8.44
CA PRO A 118 2.15 -17.28 -7.97
C PRO A 118 1.01 -16.31 -8.28
N GLN A 119 -0.20 -16.84 -8.47
CA GLN A 119 -1.41 -16.10 -8.87
C GLN A 119 -1.85 -14.98 -7.91
N GLY A 120 -1.15 -14.76 -6.79
CA GLY A 120 -1.40 -13.66 -5.86
C GLY A 120 -0.62 -12.42 -6.24
N SER A 121 -1.28 -11.39 -6.79
CA SER A 121 -0.60 -10.12 -7.03
C SER A 121 -0.25 -9.44 -5.70
N MET A 122 1.03 -9.18 -5.50
CA MET A 122 1.57 -8.44 -4.36
C MET A 122 1.35 -6.93 -4.55
N CYS A 123 1.23 -6.21 -3.44
CA CYS A 123 1.20 -4.76 -3.38
C CYS A 123 1.80 -4.33 -2.04
N ILE A 124 2.29 -3.09 -1.96
CA ILE A 124 2.63 -2.48 -0.67
C ILE A 124 2.31 -0.98 -0.70
N ILE A 125 1.79 -0.47 0.41
CA ILE A 125 1.37 0.92 0.59
C ILE A 125 1.90 1.38 1.93
N PHE A 126 2.59 2.51 1.93
CA PHE A 126 2.92 3.27 3.13
C PHE A 126 2.15 4.59 3.07
N PHE A 127 1.50 4.98 4.15
CA PHE A 127 0.87 6.29 4.22
C PHE A 127 0.97 6.90 5.61
N LYS A 128 1.12 8.22 5.65
CA LYS A 128 1.03 9.04 6.85
C LYS A 128 -0.04 10.09 6.64
N PHE A 129 -0.92 10.25 7.61
CA PHE A 129 -1.87 11.35 7.60
C PHE A 129 -1.95 12.08 8.95
N ASP A 130 -2.13 13.38 8.86
CA ASP A 130 -2.34 14.31 9.97
C ASP A 130 -3.34 15.37 9.52
N PRO A 131 -4.60 15.33 10.01
CA PRO A 131 -5.62 16.31 9.60
C PRO A 131 -5.31 17.76 10.03
N ARG A 132 -4.30 18.00 10.88
CA ARG A 132 -3.93 19.34 11.39
C ARG A 132 -2.41 19.53 11.42
N PRO A 133 -1.74 19.52 10.25
CA PRO A 133 -0.29 19.65 10.16
C PRO A 133 0.18 20.99 10.74
N VAL A 134 1.20 20.95 11.58
CA VAL A 134 1.62 22.10 12.41
C VAL A 134 2.52 23.10 11.65
N SER A 135 3.07 22.73 10.49
CA SER A 135 3.98 23.58 9.70
C SER A 135 3.43 23.89 8.31
N LYS A 136 3.82 25.05 7.77
CA LYS A 136 3.35 25.55 6.46
C LYS A 136 3.74 24.65 5.27
N ASN A 137 4.75 23.81 5.43
CA ASN A 137 5.24 22.88 4.42
C ASN A 137 4.86 21.41 4.72
N ALA A 138 4.00 21.17 5.72
CA ALA A 138 3.60 19.82 6.09
C ALA A 138 2.36 19.37 5.31
N TYR A 139 2.34 18.07 5.04
CA TYR A 139 1.29 17.39 4.29
C TYR A 139 0.25 16.81 5.23
N ARG A 140 -1.02 16.91 4.82
CA ARG A 140 -2.16 16.24 5.46
C ARG A 140 -2.17 14.75 5.15
N LEU A 141 -1.73 14.39 3.94
CA LEU A 141 -1.53 13.02 3.50
C LEU A 141 -0.22 12.91 2.71
N ILE A 142 0.56 11.88 3.05
CA ILE A 142 1.68 11.37 2.25
C ILE A 142 1.38 9.89 2.02
N LEU A 143 1.26 9.46 0.77
CA LEU A 143 1.05 8.06 0.39
C LEU A 143 2.10 7.66 -0.64
N ALA A 144 2.69 6.47 -0.47
CA ALA A 144 3.65 5.86 -1.37
C ALA A 144 3.26 4.39 -1.57
N ALA A 145 3.05 3.95 -2.80
CA ALA A 145 2.52 2.62 -3.11
C ALA A 145 3.23 1.93 -4.28
N ASN A 146 3.39 0.62 -4.19
CA ASN A 146 3.69 -0.27 -5.31
C ASN A 146 2.47 -1.11 -5.67
N ARG A 147 2.22 -1.21 -6.97
CA ARG A 147 1.45 -2.31 -7.56
C ARG A 147 2.41 -3.32 -8.18
N ASP A 148 2.38 -4.55 -7.68
CA ASP A 148 3.12 -5.67 -8.27
C ASP A 148 2.16 -6.54 -9.09
N GLU A 149 2.50 -6.78 -10.36
CA GLU A 149 1.60 -7.36 -11.33
C GLU A 149 2.37 -8.08 -12.45
N PHE A 150 1.70 -9.00 -13.15
CA PHE A 150 2.23 -9.57 -14.39
C PHE A 150 2.58 -8.47 -15.41
N TYR A 151 3.80 -8.51 -15.94
CA TYR A 151 4.29 -7.51 -16.91
C TYR A 151 3.45 -7.47 -18.19
N HIS A 152 2.80 -8.58 -18.55
CA HIS A 152 1.94 -8.66 -19.72
C HIS A 152 0.48 -8.23 -19.50
N ARG A 153 0.04 -7.91 -18.27
CA ARG A 153 -1.35 -7.49 -18.03
C ARG A 153 -1.56 -6.08 -18.63
N PRO A 154 -2.51 -5.86 -19.53
CA PRO A 154 -2.73 -4.53 -20.08
C PRO A 154 -3.29 -3.58 -19.01
N SER A 155 -2.78 -2.36 -18.96
CA SER A 155 -3.25 -1.29 -18.05
C SER A 155 -2.94 0.08 -18.63
N LYS A 156 -3.83 1.05 -18.42
CA LYS A 156 -3.59 2.47 -18.74
C LYS A 156 -2.83 3.14 -17.60
N LEU A 157 -1.88 4.01 -17.95
CA LEU A 157 -1.22 4.94 -17.04
C LEU A 157 -2.23 5.84 -16.32
N ALA A 158 -1.84 6.41 -15.18
CA ALA A 158 -2.66 7.39 -14.50
C ALA A 158 -2.98 8.61 -15.38
N ASP A 159 -4.27 8.90 -15.50
CA ASP A 159 -4.83 10.01 -16.28
C ASP A 159 -6.22 10.35 -15.70
N PHE A 160 -6.77 11.50 -16.06
CA PHE A 160 -8.11 11.90 -15.60
C PHE A 160 -9.21 11.18 -16.40
N TRP A 161 -10.24 10.71 -15.69
CA TRP A 161 -11.42 10.05 -16.24
C TRP A 161 -12.66 10.29 -15.36
N GLY A 162 -13.78 9.66 -15.73
CA GLY A 162 -15.06 9.80 -15.05
C GLY A 162 -15.85 11.01 -15.54
N ASN A 163 -16.99 11.28 -14.90
CA ASN A 163 -17.81 12.43 -15.24
C ASN A 163 -17.02 13.72 -14.97
N ASN A 164 -16.97 14.62 -15.95
CA ASN A 164 -16.20 15.87 -15.88
C ASN A 164 -14.68 15.70 -15.66
N ASN A 165 -14.10 14.53 -15.96
CA ASN A 165 -12.67 14.24 -15.75
C ASN A 165 -12.22 14.44 -14.29
N GLU A 166 -13.04 14.00 -13.34
CA GLU A 166 -12.83 14.26 -11.91
C GLU A 166 -11.95 13.22 -11.20
N VAL A 167 -11.74 12.02 -11.76
CA VAL A 167 -10.97 10.94 -11.10
C VAL A 167 -9.61 10.77 -11.76
N LEU A 168 -8.54 10.79 -10.96
CA LEU A 168 -7.18 10.47 -11.41
C LEU A 168 -6.78 9.08 -10.88
N SER A 169 -6.58 8.12 -11.78
CA SER A 169 -6.02 6.80 -11.46
C SER A 169 -5.48 6.10 -12.72
N GLY A 170 -4.58 5.15 -12.54
CA GLY A 170 -4.36 4.11 -13.55
C GLY A 170 -5.62 3.23 -13.70
N LEU A 171 -5.76 2.55 -14.84
CA LEU A 171 -6.91 1.67 -15.11
C LEU A 171 -6.44 0.28 -15.56
N ASP A 172 -7.11 -0.76 -15.06
CA ASP A 172 -6.99 -2.11 -15.60
C ASP A 172 -7.67 -2.17 -16.97
N MET A 173 -7.00 -2.83 -17.91
CA MET A 173 -7.45 -3.01 -19.29
C MET A 173 -7.51 -4.49 -19.67
N GLU A 174 -7.40 -5.39 -18.69
CA GLU A 174 -7.60 -6.83 -18.88
C GLU A 174 -9.06 -7.16 -19.19
N GLU A 175 -9.28 -8.11 -20.09
CA GLU A 175 -10.62 -8.49 -20.58
C GLU A 175 -11.53 -8.96 -19.43
N GLY A 176 -12.69 -8.33 -19.28
CA GLY A 176 -13.61 -8.58 -18.17
C GLY A 176 -13.18 -7.97 -16.81
N LYS A 177 -12.23 -7.02 -16.83
CA LYS A 177 -11.74 -6.22 -15.68
C LYS A 177 -11.59 -4.73 -16.01
N GLU A 178 -11.99 -4.31 -17.22
CA GLU A 178 -11.78 -2.98 -17.76
C GLU A 178 -12.40 -1.89 -16.86
N GLY A 179 -11.66 -0.80 -16.66
CA GLY A 179 -12.11 0.31 -15.81
C GLY A 179 -11.99 0.05 -14.30
N GLY A 180 -11.58 -1.15 -13.88
CA GLY A 180 -11.14 -1.38 -12.51
C GLY A 180 -9.87 -0.59 -12.19
N THR A 181 -9.66 -0.23 -10.92
CA THR A 181 -8.41 0.42 -10.49
C THR A 181 -7.96 -0.07 -9.10
N TRP A 182 -6.70 0.20 -8.77
CA TRP A 182 -6.03 -0.23 -7.53
C TRP A 182 -5.73 0.93 -6.58
N LEU A 183 -5.56 2.14 -7.10
CA LEU A 183 -5.26 3.36 -6.35
C LEU A 183 -5.69 4.57 -7.18
N GLY A 184 -6.44 5.48 -6.59
CA GLY A 184 -6.84 6.72 -7.24
C GLY A 184 -7.30 7.79 -6.26
N ILE A 185 -7.45 9.01 -6.78
CA ILE A 185 -7.97 10.16 -6.06
C ILE A 185 -8.86 11.00 -6.99
N SER A 186 -9.99 11.50 -6.49
CA SER A 186 -10.83 12.45 -7.21
C SER A 186 -10.57 13.89 -6.81
N THR A 187 -10.90 14.83 -7.70
CA THR A 187 -10.88 16.26 -7.42
C THR A 187 -11.83 16.65 -6.28
N ARG A 188 -12.85 15.83 -6.00
CA ARG A 188 -13.75 15.94 -4.84
C ARG A 188 -13.15 15.41 -3.52
N GLY A 189 -11.89 14.99 -3.51
CA GLY A 189 -11.18 14.53 -2.32
C GLY A 189 -11.42 13.08 -1.93
N LYS A 190 -12.11 12.28 -2.75
CA LYS A 190 -12.23 10.84 -2.50
C LYS A 190 -10.94 10.14 -2.92
N LEU A 191 -10.29 9.45 -2.01
CA LEU A 191 -9.12 8.61 -2.28
C LEU A 191 -9.42 7.17 -1.87
N ALA A 192 -9.06 6.20 -2.69
CA ALA A 192 -9.14 4.79 -2.32
C ALA A 192 -7.97 3.99 -2.88
N ALA A 193 -7.60 2.95 -2.14
CA ALA A 193 -6.49 2.06 -2.45
C ALA A 193 -6.80 0.63 -2.03
N LEU A 194 -6.43 -0.34 -2.87
CA LEU A 194 -6.69 -1.77 -2.64
C LEU A 194 -5.41 -2.59 -2.71
N THR A 195 -5.22 -3.48 -1.73
CA THR A 195 -4.24 -4.57 -1.83
C THR A 195 -4.97 -5.90 -1.81
N ASN A 196 -4.49 -6.85 -2.61
CA ASN A 196 -4.98 -8.23 -2.55
C ASN A 196 -4.48 -8.89 -1.26
N TYR A 197 -5.28 -9.73 -0.61
CA TYR A 197 -4.80 -10.56 0.49
C TYR A 197 -4.08 -11.80 -0.08
N LEU A 198 -2.88 -12.09 0.40
CA LEU A 198 -2.11 -13.30 0.05
C LEU A 198 -2.83 -14.51 0.66
N GLN A 199 -3.39 -15.35 -0.19
CA GLN A 199 -4.08 -16.59 0.20
C GLN A 199 -3.68 -17.71 -0.77
N PRO A 200 -3.36 -18.94 -0.29
CA PRO A 200 -2.90 -20.03 -1.16
C PRO A 200 -3.91 -20.55 -2.19
N ARG A 201 -5.21 -20.25 -2.01
CA ARG A 201 -6.28 -20.63 -2.92
C ARG A 201 -7.07 -19.38 -3.29
N GLN A 202 -7.37 -19.22 -4.58
CA GLN A 202 -8.29 -18.19 -5.07
C GLN A 202 -9.54 -18.87 -5.63
N ASP A 203 -10.69 -18.27 -5.34
CA ASP A 203 -11.94 -18.59 -6.01
C ASP A 203 -11.91 -17.97 -7.41
N ARG A 204 -12.27 -18.75 -8.44
CA ARG A 204 -12.25 -18.29 -9.84
C ARG A 204 -13.54 -17.57 -10.24
N ASP A 205 -14.62 -17.81 -9.51
CA ASP A 205 -15.96 -17.26 -9.77
C ASP A 205 -16.22 -15.99 -8.95
N ALA A 206 -15.31 -15.63 -8.04
CA ALA A 206 -15.36 -14.41 -7.24
C ALA A 206 -15.21 -13.12 -8.08
N ARG A 207 -15.87 -12.05 -7.63
CA ARG A 207 -15.91 -10.75 -8.30
C ARG A 207 -14.54 -10.09 -8.39
N GLY A 208 -14.36 -9.27 -9.43
CA GLY A 208 -13.14 -8.48 -9.64
C GLY A 208 -13.05 -7.33 -8.63
N ARG A 209 -11.94 -7.24 -7.89
CA ARG A 209 -11.78 -6.28 -6.80
C ARG A 209 -11.57 -4.82 -7.24
N GLY A 210 -11.09 -4.60 -8.47
CA GLY A 210 -10.80 -3.26 -8.99
C GLY A 210 -12.04 -2.36 -9.14
N GLU A 211 -13.25 -2.96 -9.23
CA GLU A 211 -14.51 -2.21 -9.25
C GLU A 211 -14.75 -1.46 -7.92
N LEU A 212 -14.27 -2.00 -6.80
CA LEU A 212 -14.50 -1.44 -5.47
C LEU A 212 -13.86 -0.05 -5.29
N VAL A 213 -12.69 0.15 -5.91
CA VAL A 213 -11.97 1.43 -5.89
C VAL A 213 -12.63 2.41 -6.85
N ALA A 214 -12.87 2.00 -8.11
CA ALA A 214 -13.49 2.84 -9.14
C ALA A 214 -14.88 3.37 -8.72
N HIS A 215 -15.69 2.51 -8.10
CA HIS A 215 -17.02 2.88 -7.61
C HIS A 215 -16.97 3.76 -6.36
N PHE A 216 -15.95 3.66 -5.49
CA PHE A 216 -15.77 4.62 -4.40
C PHE A 216 -15.39 6.01 -4.92
N LEU A 217 -14.49 6.09 -5.91
CA LEU A 217 -14.00 7.36 -6.43
C LEU A 217 -15.08 8.18 -7.16
N THR A 218 -16.17 7.54 -7.57
CA THR A 218 -17.26 8.15 -8.35
C THR A 218 -18.59 8.29 -7.58
N THR A 219 -18.82 7.51 -6.53
CA THR A 219 -20.03 7.60 -5.69
C THR A 219 -20.05 8.85 -4.81
N ASP A 220 -21.23 9.20 -4.27
CA ASP A 220 -21.41 10.27 -3.29
C ASP A 220 -21.43 9.76 -1.83
N MET A 221 -21.37 8.44 -1.61
CA MET A 221 -21.31 7.84 -0.26
C MET A 221 -20.02 8.22 0.48
N ASP A 222 -20.11 8.50 1.78
CA ASP A 222 -18.93 8.66 2.65
C ASP A 222 -18.17 7.33 2.84
N SER A 223 -16.89 7.43 3.20
CA SER A 223 -15.96 6.31 3.35
C SER A 223 -16.46 5.21 4.28
N LEU A 224 -17.08 5.56 5.42
CA LEU A 224 -17.50 4.57 6.40
C LEU A 224 -18.77 3.86 5.94
N SER A 225 -19.76 4.59 5.43
CA SER A 225 -20.97 4.02 4.84
C SER A 225 -20.65 3.14 3.62
N TYR A 226 -19.67 3.54 2.82
CA TYR A 226 -19.19 2.77 1.68
C TYR A 226 -18.57 1.44 2.12
N LEU A 227 -17.61 1.48 3.05
CA LEU A 227 -16.98 0.25 3.53
C LEU A 227 -17.95 -0.68 4.26
N LYS A 228 -19.00 -0.16 4.92
CA LYS A 228 -20.08 -1.00 5.49
C LYS A 228 -20.93 -1.71 4.44
N LYS A 229 -21.19 -1.07 3.29
CA LYS A 229 -21.80 -1.75 2.15
C LYS A 229 -20.88 -2.84 1.61
N VAL A 230 -19.60 -2.53 1.44
CA VAL A 230 -18.59 -3.47 0.95
C VAL A 230 -18.39 -4.65 1.92
N SER A 231 -18.47 -4.45 3.24
CA SER A 231 -18.30 -5.54 4.21
C SER A 231 -19.45 -6.55 4.19
N ALA A 232 -20.69 -6.09 4.01
CA ALA A 232 -21.85 -6.97 3.81
C ALA A 232 -21.71 -7.86 2.54
N GLU A 233 -21.12 -7.30 1.47
CA GLU A 233 -20.84 -8.01 0.21
C GLU A 233 -19.45 -8.69 0.19
N GLY A 234 -18.67 -8.62 1.28
CA GLY A 234 -17.24 -8.98 1.28
C GLY A 234 -16.94 -10.45 0.97
N HIS A 235 -17.93 -11.32 1.13
CA HIS A 235 -17.88 -12.75 0.79
C HIS A 235 -17.92 -13.05 -0.71
N LEU A 236 -18.31 -12.09 -1.56
CA LEU A 236 -18.36 -12.21 -3.02
C LEU A 236 -16.98 -12.06 -3.70
N TYR A 237 -15.93 -11.78 -2.92
CA TYR A 237 -14.60 -11.42 -3.41
C TYR A 237 -13.53 -12.35 -2.82
N ASN A 238 -12.48 -12.63 -3.60
CA ASN A 238 -11.22 -13.11 -3.05
C ASN A 238 -10.67 -12.13 -2.01
N GLY A 239 -9.81 -12.61 -1.11
CA GLY A 239 -9.29 -11.80 0.00
C GLY A 239 -8.71 -10.47 -0.45
N PHE A 240 -9.05 -9.38 0.25
CA PHE A 240 -8.62 -8.03 -0.07
C PHE A 240 -8.58 -7.12 1.15
N ASN A 241 -7.90 -5.99 0.98
CA ASN A 241 -7.91 -4.83 1.84
C ASN A 241 -8.34 -3.61 1.04
N LEU A 242 -9.12 -2.72 1.63
CA LEU A 242 -9.58 -1.49 1.01
C LEU A 242 -9.42 -0.33 2.00
N ILE A 243 -8.66 0.68 1.59
CA ILE A 243 -8.62 1.99 2.21
C ILE A 243 -9.60 2.87 1.42
N ALA A 244 -10.45 3.61 2.13
CA ALA A 244 -11.33 4.64 1.58
C ALA A 244 -11.20 5.91 2.42
N ALA A 245 -11.02 7.05 1.78
CA ALA A 245 -10.80 8.34 2.42
C ALA A 245 -11.62 9.44 1.78
N ASP A 246 -12.21 10.30 2.61
CA ASP A 246 -12.77 11.58 2.24
C ASP A 246 -11.84 12.67 2.77
N LEU A 247 -11.19 13.40 1.85
CA LEU A 247 -10.25 14.48 2.17
C LEU A 247 -10.93 15.83 1.93
N SER A 248 -11.05 16.66 2.97
CA SER A 248 -11.76 17.94 2.89
C SER A 248 -11.13 19.00 3.77
N THR A 249 -10.75 20.15 3.20
CA THR A 249 -10.31 21.35 3.91
C THR A 249 -11.35 21.90 4.89
N GLU A 250 -12.63 21.72 4.62
CA GLU A 250 -13.72 22.26 5.45
C GLU A 250 -14.22 21.28 6.51
N LYS A 251 -14.41 20.00 6.13
CA LYS A 251 -15.05 18.99 6.98
C LYS A 251 -14.04 18.16 7.79
N GLY A 252 -12.74 18.28 7.46
CA GLY A 252 -11.67 17.44 7.98
C GLY A 252 -11.52 16.14 7.19
N ASP A 253 -10.38 15.47 7.40
CA ASP A 253 -10.06 14.20 6.72
C ASP A 253 -10.62 13.01 7.51
N VAL A 254 -11.32 12.10 6.81
CA VAL A 254 -11.76 10.82 7.34
C VAL A 254 -11.13 9.72 6.50
N ILE A 255 -10.31 8.87 7.12
CA ILE A 255 -9.69 7.70 6.46
C ILE A 255 -10.19 6.44 7.15
N CYS A 256 -10.76 5.52 6.38
CA CYS A 256 -11.30 4.25 6.86
C CYS A 256 -10.57 3.07 6.21
N TYR A 257 -10.55 1.94 6.92
CA TYR A 257 -9.98 0.67 6.46
C TYR A 257 -10.97 -0.48 6.65
N TYR A 258 -10.95 -1.41 5.70
CA TYR A 258 -11.62 -2.71 5.78
C TYR A 258 -10.74 -3.79 5.13
N GLY A 259 -10.78 -5.00 5.67
CA GLY A 259 -10.21 -6.18 5.02
C GLY A 259 -11.10 -7.40 5.24
N ASN A 260 -11.57 -8.04 4.17
CA ASN A 260 -12.56 -9.14 4.25
C ASN A 260 -12.02 -10.48 4.81
N ARG A 261 -10.79 -10.45 5.37
CA ARG A 261 -10.14 -11.55 6.11
C ARG A 261 -9.90 -11.20 7.58
N GLY A 262 -10.29 -10.00 8.02
CA GLY A 262 -10.18 -9.52 9.40
C GLY A 262 -11.55 -9.39 10.06
N GLU A 263 -11.70 -8.37 10.90
CA GLU A 263 -12.96 -8.04 11.57
C GLU A 263 -14.08 -7.68 10.57
N PRO A 264 -15.36 -7.99 10.89
CA PRO A 264 -16.47 -7.77 9.97
C PRO A 264 -16.85 -6.29 9.78
N GLU A 265 -16.57 -5.45 10.78
CA GLU A 265 -16.87 -4.01 10.74
C GLU A 265 -15.66 -3.20 10.24
N PRO A 266 -15.85 -2.23 9.33
CA PRO A 266 -14.80 -1.30 8.94
C PRO A 266 -14.45 -0.33 10.07
N VAL A 267 -13.19 0.12 10.11
CA VAL A 267 -12.67 1.01 11.14
C VAL A 267 -12.29 2.37 10.58
N VAL A 268 -12.54 3.43 11.35
CA VAL A 268 -11.98 4.77 11.10
C VAL A 268 -10.57 4.79 11.72
N LEU A 269 -9.58 5.18 10.93
CA LEU A 269 -8.19 5.25 11.38
C LEU A 269 -7.92 6.53 12.17
N ALA A 270 -7.10 6.42 13.21
CA ALA A 270 -6.57 7.58 13.92
C ALA A 270 -5.40 8.20 13.14
N PRO A 271 -5.13 9.52 13.25
CA PRO A 271 -3.96 10.14 12.63
C PRO A 271 -2.66 9.43 13.01
N GLY A 272 -1.80 9.19 12.04
CA GLY A 272 -0.61 8.36 12.23
C GLY A 272 0.05 7.92 10.94
N THR A 273 1.00 6.99 11.05
CA THR A 273 1.68 6.35 9.90
C THR A 273 1.35 4.87 9.88
N TYR A 274 0.98 4.37 8.71
CA TYR A 274 0.47 3.03 8.46
C TYR A 274 1.20 2.38 7.28
N GLY A 275 1.29 1.06 7.34
CA GLY A 275 1.74 0.17 6.28
C GLY A 275 0.67 -0.87 5.99
N LEU A 276 0.44 -1.13 4.71
CA LEU A 276 -0.44 -2.18 4.22
C LEU A 276 0.28 -2.95 3.10
N SER A 277 0.37 -4.27 3.20
CA SER A 277 0.77 -5.14 2.09
C SER A 277 -0.34 -6.17 1.84
N ASN A 278 0.02 -7.41 1.52
CA ASN A 278 -0.94 -8.46 1.17
C ASN A 278 -1.42 -9.26 2.41
N ALA A 279 -1.52 -8.60 3.55
CA ALA A 279 -2.08 -9.11 4.79
C ALA A 279 -3.03 -8.05 5.37
N LEU A 280 -3.54 -8.23 6.59
CA LEU A 280 -4.31 -7.16 7.24
C LEU A 280 -3.42 -5.94 7.53
N LEU A 281 -4.02 -4.77 7.71
CA LEU A 281 -3.33 -3.52 8.04
C LEU A 281 -2.36 -3.71 9.23
N GLU A 282 -1.15 -3.15 9.14
CA GLU A 282 -0.09 -3.27 10.15
C GLU A 282 0.39 -4.71 10.48
N THR A 283 0.02 -5.74 9.70
CA THR A 283 0.58 -7.09 9.88
C THR A 283 2.12 -7.05 9.77
N PRO A 284 2.89 -7.53 10.76
CA PRO A 284 4.33 -7.25 10.88
C PRO A 284 5.20 -8.15 9.98
N TRP A 285 4.92 -8.15 8.68
CA TRP A 285 5.84 -8.64 7.66
C TRP A 285 7.12 -7.81 7.70
N ARG A 286 8.29 -8.45 7.68
CA ARG A 286 9.58 -7.75 7.82
C ARG A 286 9.77 -6.69 6.75
N LYS A 287 9.38 -7.00 5.50
CA LYS A 287 9.39 -6.05 4.38
C LYS A 287 8.54 -4.80 4.64
N LEU A 288 7.42 -4.96 5.35
CA LEU A 288 6.51 -3.87 5.67
C LEU A 288 7.11 -3.01 6.78
N CYS A 289 7.64 -3.62 7.85
CA CYS A 289 8.32 -2.89 8.92
C CYS A 289 9.53 -2.11 8.39
N PHE A 290 10.37 -2.74 7.57
CA PHE A 290 11.55 -2.13 6.95
C PHE A 290 11.18 -0.98 6.00
N GLY A 291 10.28 -1.22 5.04
CA GLY A 291 9.83 -0.17 4.12
C GLY A 291 9.12 0.99 4.83
N LYS A 292 8.37 0.71 5.91
CA LYS A 292 7.74 1.74 6.77
C LYS A 292 8.77 2.57 7.53
N GLN A 293 9.87 1.96 7.99
CA GLN A 293 10.99 2.70 8.57
C GLN A 293 11.63 3.63 7.53
N LEU A 294 11.98 3.12 6.34
CA LEU A 294 12.57 3.92 5.26
C LEU A 294 11.65 5.06 4.82
N PHE A 295 10.33 4.81 4.77
CA PHE A 295 9.31 5.83 4.50
C PHE A 295 9.31 6.94 5.57
N LEU A 296 9.37 6.59 6.86
CA LEU A 296 9.46 7.57 7.95
C LEU A 296 10.75 8.40 7.85
N GLU A 297 11.89 7.76 7.61
CA GLU A 297 13.18 8.45 7.40
C GLU A 297 13.13 9.42 6.21
N ALA A 298 12.50 9.04 5.10
CA ALA A 298 12.31 9.90 3.93
C ALA A 298 11.44 11.13 4.24
N VAL A 299 10.33 10.94 4.99
CA VAL A 299 9.44 12.02 5.42
C VAL A 299 10.15 12.97 6.40
N GLU A 300 10.90 12.45 7.36
CA GLU A 300 11.62 13.25 8.37
C GLU A 300 12.74 14.07 7.74
N ARG A 301 13.57 13.47 6.88
CA ARG A 301 14.66 14.17 6.17
C ARG A 301 14.17 15.28 5.24
N SER A 302 12.92 15.20 4.78
CA SER A 302 12.37 16.11 3.76
C SER A 302 11.50 17.25 4.30
N GLN A 303 11.28 17.37 5.62
CA GLN A 303 10.37 18.37 6.20
C GLN A 303 10.71 19.84 5.84
N ALA A 304 11.97 20.13 5.51
CA ALA A 304 12.44 21.46 5.11
C ALA A 304 12.94 21.52 3.65
N LEU A 305 12.68 20.48 2.85
CA LEU A 305 13.15 20.36 1.47
C LEU A 305 11.98 20.56 0.46
N PRO A 306 12.27 20.88 -0.82
CA PRO A 306 11.26 20.93 -1.86
C PRO A 306 10.52 19.59 -2.02
N LYS A 307 9.24 19.64 -2.42
CA LYS A 307 8.38 18.45 -2.57
C LYS A 307 8.99 17.39 -3.49
N ASP A 308 9.69 17.80 -4.54
CA ASP A 308 10.33 16.91 -5.51
C ASP A 308 11.42 16.03 -4.86
N ILE A 309 12.08 16.52 -3.81
CA ILE A 309 13.04 15.73 -3.03
C ILE A 309 12.32 14.67 -2.22
N LEU A 310 11.19 14.99 -1.58
CA LEU A 310 10.37 14.00 -0.89
C LEU A 310 9.86 12.93 -1.87
N ILE A 311 9.36 13.33 -3.04
CA ILE A 311 8.90 12.41 -4.09
C ILE A 311 10.04 11.48 -4.52
N ALA A 312 11.23 12.02 -4.80
CA ALA A 312 12.40 11.22 -5.17
C ALA A 312 12.84 10.24 -4.06
N GLN A 313 12.82 10.67 -2.79
CA GLN A 313 13.12 9.79 -1.66
C GLN A 313 12.07 8.68 -1.51
N LEU A 314 10.78 8.99 -1.62
CA LEU A 314 9.70 8.00 -1.57
C LEU A 314 9.77 7.01 -2.73
N LEU A 315 10.06 7.47 -3.96
CA LEU A 315 10.30 6.58 -5.10
C LEU A 315 11.52 5.68 -4.89
N ASN A 316 12.57 6.16 -4.20
CA ASN A 316 13.71 5.33 -3.82
C ASN A 316 13.32 4.24 -2.80
N VAL A 317 12.50 4.57 -1.78
CA VAL A 317 11.94 3.56 -0.85
C VAL A 317 11.14 2.51 -1.61
N LEU A 318 10.27 2.93 -2.53
CA LEU A 318 9.44 2.06 -3.36
C LEU A 318 10.23 1.20 -4.36
N ASN A 319 11.47 1.57 -4.70
CA ASN A 319 12.33 0.78 -5.59
C ASN A 319 13.34 -0.10 -4.87
N ASN A 320 13.37 -0.12 -3.53
CA ASN A 320 14.24 -1.00 -2.75
C ASN A 320 13.86 -2.49 -2.94
N ASP A 321 14.75 -3.28 -3.53
CA ASP A 321 14.59 -4.71 -3.82
C ASP A 321 15.28 -5.63 -2.79
N GLU A 322 15.63 -5.09 -1.61
CA GLU A 322 16.32 -5.81 -0.54
C GLU A 322 15.35 -6.78 0.18
N ALA A 323 15.57 -8.08 -0.01
CA ALA A 323 14.74 -9.13 0.56
C ALA A 323 14.93 -9.27 2.08
N GLN A 324 13.89 -8.95 2.85
CA GLN A 324 13.91 -8.94 4.31
C GLN A 324 13.64 -10.34 4.91
N LEU A 325 14.59 -11.25 4.78
CA LEU A 325 14.48 -12.65 5.18
C LEU A 325 15.08 -12.98 6.57
N PRO A 326 14.71 -14.12 7.18
CA PRO A 326 13.46 -14.87 6.95
C PRO A 326 12.25 -14.00 7.28
N ASP A 327 11.07 -14.27 6.70
CA ASP A 327 9.84 -13.53 7.02
C ASP A 327 8.74 -14.50 7.49
N PRO A 328 8.78 -14.93 8.76
CA PRO A 328 7.88 -15.96 9.28
C PRO A 328 6.39 -15.63 9.11
N ALA A 329 6.02 -14.35 9.00
CA ALA A 329 4.64 -13.92 8.84
C ALA A 329 4.17 -14.01 7.37
N ILE A 330 5.05 -13.81 6.39
CA ILE A 330 4.77 -14.18 4.99
C ILE A 330 4.74 -15.70 4.85
N GLU A 331 5.66 -16.41 5.49
CA GLU A 331 5.76 -17.87 5.43
C GLU A 331 4.54 -18.59 6.04
N ASP A 332 4.02 -18.14 7.18
CA ASP A 332 2.82 -18.72 7.80
C ASP A 332 1.55 -18.48 6.95
N GLN A 333 1.36 -17.25 6.47
CA GLN A 333 0.18 -16.88 5.67
C GLN A 333 0.22 -17.51 4.26
N GLY A 334 1.40 -17.51 3.63
CA GLY A 334 1.63 -18.07 2.29
C GLY A 334 1.86 -19.57 2.25
N ARG A 335 2.30 -20.18 3.36
CA ARG A 335 2.65 -21.61 3.50
C ARG A 335 3.62 -22.09 2.39
N GLU A 336 3.57 -23.36 2.04
CA GLU A 336 4.39 -23.96 0.97
C GLU A 336 4.25 -23.25 -0.39
N TYR A 337 3.12 -22.58 -0.64
CA TYR A 337 2.85 -21.86 -1.89
C TYR A 337 3.76 -20.63 -2.10
N VAL A 338 4.19 -19.96 -1.03
CA VAL A 338 5.09 -18.78 -1.15
C VAL A 338 6.57 -19.17 -1.19
N GLN A 339 6.94 -20.34 -0.68
CA GLN A 339 8.34 -20.76 -0.49
C GLN A 339 9.24 -20.61 -1.74
N PRO A 340 8.81 -20.97 -2.97
CA PRO A 340 9.68 -20.82 -4.16
C PRO A 340 9.96 -19.36 -4.55
N PHE A 341 9.15 -18.41 -4.05
CA PHE A 341 9.19 -16.98 -4.41
C PHE A 341 9.40 -16.05 -3.21
N LEU A 342 9.56 -16.62 -2.01
CA LEU A 342 9.66 -15.88 -0.75
C LEU A 342 10.76 -14.81 -0.80
N SER A 343 11.92 -15.14 -1.38
CA SER A 343 13.05 -14.22 -1.56
C SER A 343 12.76 -13.03 -2.47
N LYS A 344 11.69 -13.08 -3.27
CA LYS A 344 11.21 -11.97 -4.11
C LYS A 344 10.04 -11.24 -3.46
N TYR A 345 9.14 -11.98 -2.81
CA TYR A 345 7.99 -11.43 -2.11
C TYR A 345 8.35 -10.71 -0.80
N ALA A 346 9.51 -11.01 -0.20
CA ALA A 346 10.04 -10.34 1.00
C ALA A 346 10.75 -8.99 0.73
N ALA A 347 10.70 -8.47 -0.50
CA ALA A 347 11.18 -7.12 -0.85
C ALA A 347 10.03 -6.10 -0.96
N VAL A 348 10.36 -4.81 -0.82
CA VAL A 348 9.40 -3.71 -1.08
C VAL A 348 9.11 -3.60 -2.58
N CYS A 349 10.16 -3.69 -3.39
CA CYS A 349 10.14 -3.73 -4.85
C CYS A 349 10.27 -5.18 -5.31
N VAL A 350 9.17 -5.80 -5.78
CA VAL A 350 9.16 -7.21 -6.20
C VAL A 350 9.73 -7.33 -7.61
N ARG A 351 10.72 -8.22 -7.81
CA ARG A 351 11.39 -8.45 -9.09
C ARG A 351 11.51 -9.95 -9.43
N CYS A 352 10.62 -10.43 -10.30
CA CYS A 352 10.65 -11.78 -10.87
C CYS A 352 10.66 -11.73 -12.43
N PRO A 353 11.00 -12.83 -13.11
CA PRO A 353 10.66 -13.01 -14.52
C PRO A 353 9.15 -12.93 -14.73
N GLY A 354 8.70 -12.12 -15.70
CA GLY A 354 7.29 -11.95 -16.07
C GLY A 354 6.37 -11.26 -15.05
N TYR A 355 6.84 -10.97 -13.83
CA TYR A 355 6.02 -10.45 -12.73
C TYR A 355 6.83 -9.59 -11.76
N GLY A 356 6.25 -8.49 -11.27
CA GLY A 356 6.86 -7.65 -10.23
C GLY A 356 6.27 -6.25 -10.16
N THR A 357 6.91 -5.34 -9.44
CA THR A 357 6.49 -3.94 -9.32
C THR A 357 6.42 -3.29 -10.70
N ARG A 358 5.22 -2.88 -11.14
CA ARG A 358 5.01 -2.20 -12.43
C ARG A 358 4.71 -0.72 -12.29
N THR A 359 4.17 -0.31 -11.15
CA THR A 359 3.79 1.07 -10.90
C THR A 359 4.22 1.44 -9.48
N ASN A 360 5.01 2.50 -9.37
CA ASN A 360 5.23 3.25 -8.14
C ASN A 360 4.30 4.48 -8.18
N THR A 361 3.52 4.73 -7.14
CA THR A 361 2.69 5.94 -7.04
C THR A 361 3.00 6.69 -5.75
N VAL A 362 3.19 8.00 -5.84
CA VAL A 362 3.31 8.91 -4.70
C VAL A 362 2.18 9.92 -4.78
N ILE A 363 1.41 10.07 -3.69
CA ILE A 363 0.36 11.08 -3.55
C ILE A 363 0.68 11.93 -2.34
N LEU A 364 0.83 13.23 -2.57
CA LEU A 364 1.00 14.25 -1.53
C LEU A 364 -0.23 15.14 -1.52
N VAL A 365 -0.77 15.44 -0.34
CA VAL A 365 -1.83 16.44 -0.14
C VAL A 365 -1.36 17.44 0.90
N ASP A 366 -1.18 18.70 0.51
CA ASP A 366 -0.71 19.76 1.41
C ASP A 366 -1.81 20.28 2.36
N ALA A 367 -1.44 21.18 3.27
CA ALA A 367 -2.37 21.82 4.20
C ALA A 367 -3.53 22.56 3.50
N ASP A 368 -3.28 23.16 2.34
CA ASP A 368 -4.22 23.97 1.55
C ASP A 368 -5.08 23.13 0.59
N GLY A 369 -4.91 21.80 0.58
CA GLY A 369 -5.64 20.86 -0.28
C GLY A 369 -5.12 20.80 -1.72
N HIS A 370 -3.88 21.19 -2.00
CA HIS A 370 -3.25 20.87 -3.28
C HIS A 370 -2.74 19.42 -3.27
N VAL A 371 -3.06 18.70 -4.34
CA VAL A 371 -2.64 17.33 -4.59
C VAL A 371 -1.48 17.35 -5.59
N THR A 372 -0.38 16.67 -5.25
CA THR A 372 0.63 16.23 -6.21
C THR A 372 0.53 14.71 -6.33
N PHE A 373 0.18 14.22 -7.51
CA PHE A 373 0.13 12.80 -7.83
C PHE A 373 1.25 12.49 -8.83
N THR A 374 2.27 11.75 -8.39
CA THR A 374 3.37 11.29 -9.25
C THR A 374 3.25 9.79 -9.45
N GLU A 375 3.18 9.35 -10.71
CA GLU A 375 3.24 7.94 -11.07
C GLU A 375 4.53 7.67 -11.84
N ARG A 376 5.25 6.60 -11.46
CA ARG A 376 6.31 6.00 -12.26
C ARG A 376 5.89 4.59 -12.63
N SER A 377 5.61 4.38 -13.92
CA SER A 377 5.03 3.14 -14.45
C SER A 377 5.90 2.54 -15.55
N MET A 378 5.96 1.21 -15.58
CA MET A 378 6.64 0.44 -16.63
C MET A 378 5.90 0.56 -17.95
N LEU A 379 6.62 0.85 -19.03
CA LEU A 379 6.08 0.85 -20.38
C LEU A 379 6.13 -0.58 -20.95
N ASP A 380 4.98 -1.02 -21.47
CA ASP A 380 4.77 -2.38 -21.99
C ASP A 380 5.19 -3.49 -21.02
N LYS A 381 6.06 -4.40 -21.48
CA LYS A 381 6.52 -5.61 -20.79
C LYS A 381 8.01 -5.57 -20.42
N ASP A 382 8.70 -4.46 -20.75
CA ASP A 382 10.14 -4.31 -20.57
C ASP A 382 10.44 -3.63 -19.23
N PRO A 383 11.05 -4.33 -18.26
CA PRO A 383 11.33 -3.76 -16.94
C PRO A 383 12.44 -2.69 -16.95
N SER A 384 13.08 -2.41 -18.08
CA SER A 384 14.01 -1.29 -18.25
C SER A 384 13.34 0.01 -18.72
N CYS A 385 12.15 -0.07 -19.33
CA CYS A 385 11.41 1.08 -19.86
C CYS A 385 10.40 1.60 -18.83
N TRP A 386 10.56 2.85 -18.38
CA TRP A 386 9.68 3.48 -17.41
C TRP A 386 9.33 4.90 -17.85
N GLU A 387 8.06 5.26 -17.74
CA GLU A 387 7.58 6.64 -17.80
C GLU A 387 7.39 7.18 -16.38
N THR A 388 7.48 8.50 -16.21
CA THR A 388 7.11 9.17 -14.96
C THR A 388 6.27 10.40 -15.29
N SER A 389 5.01 10.37 -14.88
CA SER A 389 4.06 11.48 -15.00
C SER A 389 3.85 12.15 -13.65
N THR A 390 3.42 13.41 -13.66
CA THR A 390 2.97 14.10 -12.44
C THR A 390 1.82 15.02 -12.79
N HIS A 391 0.74 14.88 -12.01
CA HIS A 391 -0.47 15.68 -12.13
C HIS A 391 -0.66 16.47 -10.85
N GLU A 392 -1.00 17.76 -10.99
CA GLU A 392 -1.24 18.65 -9.87
C GLU A 392 -2.61 19.29 -10.00
N PHE A 393 -3.38 19.29 -8.91
CA PHE A 393 -4.71 19.91 -8.85
C PHE A 393 -5.04 20.33 -7.43
N LYS A 394 -6.12 21.10 -7.25
CA LYS A 394 -6.65 21.46 -5.93
C LYS A 394 -7.92 20.68 -5.65
N LEU A 395 -8.08 20.21 -4.42
CA LEU A 395 -9.32 19.62 -3.96
C LEU A 395 -10.45 20.65 -4.01
N GLN A 396 -11.58 20.23 -4.56
CA GLN A 396 -12.86 20.93 -4.51
C GLN A 396 -13.39 20.85 -3.07
N SER A 397 -13.96 21.95 -2.56
CA SER A 397 -14.47 22.07 -1.19
C SER A 397 -15.92 21.59 -1.08
#